data_AF-A0A4W6CU33-F1
#
_entry.id   AF-A0A4W6CU33-F1
#
_cell.length_a   1.000
_cell.length_b   1.000
_cell.length_c   1.000
_cell.angle_alpha   90.00
_cell.angle_beta   90.00
_cell.angle_gamma   90.00
#
_symmetry.space_group_name_H-M   'P 1'
#
loop_
_entity.id
_entity.type
_entity.pdbx_description
1 polymer ?
#
loop_
_entity_poly.entity_id
_entity_poly.type
_entity_poly.pdbx_seq_one_letter_code
_entity_poly.pdbx_strand_id
1 'polypeptide(L)' 'FVLTGIVIKTGDILNGRYHVLDVLGEGCFGKVTKCEDIHTEQVVAIKTLKTQESHRHVGSGLRPHFPVPLLPPVHGTG' A
#
# COMPACT_ATOMS: atom_id res chain seq x y z
N PHE A 1 -17.11 8.98 -18.92
CA PHE A 1 -17.14 9.08 -17.45
C PHE A 1 -16.76 7.73 -16.88
N VAL A 2 -15.76 7.71 -15.99
CA VAL A 2 -15.10 6.54 -15.39
C VAL A 2 -14.12 5.80 -16.32
N LEU A 3 -12.95 6.43 -16.55
CA LEU A 3 -11.76 5.69 -16.98
C LEU A 3 -10.98 5.28 -15.74
N THR A 4 -11.08 3.98 -15.43
CA THR A 4 -10.11 3.17 -14.68
C THR A 4 -9.61 3.74 -13.36
N GLY A 5 -10.49 3.73 -12.35
CA GLY A 5 -10.01 3.64 -10.96
C GLY A 5 -9.32 2.29 -10.79
N ILE A 6 -8.02 2.30 -10.49
CA ILE A 6 -7.27 1.07 -10.20
C ILE A 6 -7.94 0.39 -8.99
N VAL A 7 -8.66 -0.71 -9.23
CA VAL A 7 -9.34 -1.48 -8.18
C VAL A 7 -8.38 -2.55 -7.69
N ILE A 8 -7.62 -2.24 -6.64
CA ILE A 8 -6.79 -3.23 -5.95
C ILE A 8 -7.68 -4.11 -5.07
N LYS A 9 -7.53 -5.43 -5.22
CA LYS A 9 -8.19 -6.49 -4.45
C LYS A 9 -7.15 -7.47 -3.88
N THR A 10 -7.57 -8.23 -2.88
CA THR A 10 -6.81 -9.39 -2.39
C THR A 10 -6.53 -10.37 -3.54
N GLY A 11 -5.29 -10.85 -3.62
CA GLY A 11 -4.80 -11.71 -4.69
C GLY A 11 -4.10 -10.97 -5.85
N ASP A 12 -4.21 -9.64 -5.93
CA ASP A 12 -3.49 -8.87 -6.95
C ASP A 12 -1.98 -8.88 -6.70
N ILE A 13 -1.19 -8.83 -7.78
CA ILE A 13 0.26 -8.64 -7.71
C ILE A 13 0.57 -7.20 -8.11
N LEU A 14 0.95 -6.36 -7.15
CA LEU A 14 1.36 -4.98 -7.42
C LEU A 14 2.82 -4.95 -7.90
N ASN A 15 3.04 -4.26 -9.02
CA ASN A 15 4.38 -4.06 -9.60
C ASN A 15 5.18 -5.36 -9.82
N GLY A 16 4.50 -6.49 -10.02
CA GLY A 16 5.12 -7.81 -10.19
C GLY A 16 5.80 -8.39 -8.94
N ARG A 17 5.71 -7.72 -7.77
CA ARG A 17 6.51 -8.05 -6.58
C ARG A 17 5.71 -8.12 -5.27
N TYR A 18 4.56 -7.48 -5.20
CA TYR A 18 3.83 -7.39 -3.93
C TYR A 18 2.48 -8.07 -4.07
N HIS A 19 2.33 -9.24 -3.47
CA HIS A 19 1.09 -9.98 -3.46
C HIS A 19 0.15 -9.41 -2.40
N VAL A 20 -1.02 -8.91 -2.78
CA VAL A 20 -1.99 -8.30 -1.87
C VAL A 20 -2.65 -9.40 -1.04
N LEU A 21 -2.39 -9.39 0.26
CA LEU A 21 -2.98 -10.31 1.22
C LEU A 21 -4.31 -9.77 1.79
N ASP A 22 -4.37 -8.46 2.05
CA ASP A 22 -5.56 -7.85 2.65
C ASP A 22 -5.61 -6.34 2.37
N VAL A 23 -6.79 -5.73 2.54
CA VAL A 23 -6.97 -4.28 2.54
C VAL A 23 -7.08 -3.81 3.99
N LEU A 24 -6.05 -3.10 4.47
CA LEU A 24 -6.03 -2.59 5.84
C LEU A 24 -6.92 -1.36 6.03
N GLY A 25 -7.18 -0.60 4.96
CA GLY A 25 -8.12 0.52 5.00
C GLY A 25 -8.17 1.32 3.70
N GLU A 26 -9.29 2.00 3.49
CA GLU A 26 -9.46 2.97 2.41
C GLU A 26 -9.83 4.34 3.01
N GLY A 27 -9.13 5.38 2.60
CA GLY A 27 -9.39 6.75 3.04
C GLY A 27 -9.19 7.78 1.94
N CYS A 28 -9.36 9.05 2.30
CA CYS A 28 -9.19 10.18 1.38
C CYS A 28 -7.81 10.19 0.69
N PHE A 29 -6.77 9.78 1.43
CA PHE A 29 -5.40 9.72 0.93
C PHE A 29 -5.05 8.43 0.16
N GLY A 30 -6.04 7.61 -0.21
CA GLY A 30 -5.83 6.38 -0.95
C GLY A 30 -6.11 5.10 -0.14
N LYS A 31 -5.74 3.96 -0.73
CA LYS A 31 -5.98 2.62 -0.18
C LYS A 31 -4.69 2.06 0.40
N VAL A 32 -4.75 1.53 1.62
CA VAL A 32 -3.64 0.83 2.29
C VAL A 32 -3.92 -0.66 2.24
N THR A 33 -2.98 -1.42 1.68
CA THR A 33 -3.07 -2.88 1.57
C THR A 33 -1.92 -3.55 2.31
N LYS A 34 -2.21 -4.68 2.95
CA LYS A 34 -1.22 -5.62 3.43
C LYS A 34 -0.75 -6.45 2.25
N CYS A 35 0.53 -6.41 1.94
CA CYS A 35 1.12 -7.17 0.87
C CYS A 35 2.28 -8.00 1.37
N GLU A 36 2.53 -9.12 0.70
CA GLU A 36 3.75 -9.91 0.85
C GLU A 36 4.69 -9.58 -0.31
N ASP A 37 5.92 -9.21 0.02
CA ASP A 37 6.99 -9.06 -0.96
C ASP A 37 7.51 -10.44 -1.34
N ILE A 38 7.23 -10.89 -2.57
CA ILE A 38 7.61 -12.23 -3.05
C ILE A 38 9.13 -12.44 -3.13
N HIS A 39 9.93 -11.36 -3.11
CA HIS A 39 11.39 -11.48 -3.14
C HIS A 39 12.02 -11.61 -1.76
N THR A 40 11.41 -10.98 -0.75
CA THR A 40 11.96 -10.96 0.61
C THR A 40 11.15 -11.78 1.60
N GLU A 41 9.99 -12.30 1.15
CA GLU A 41 8.99 -13.00 1.96
C GLU A 41 8.51 -12.17 3.16
N GLN A 42 8.62 -10.83 3.04
CA GLN A 42 8.23 -9.91 4.11
C GLN A 42 6.82 -9.36 3.90
N VAL A 43 6.09 -9.28 5.00
CA VAL A 43 4.75 -8.70 5.03
C VAL A 43 4.85 -7.20 5.31
N VAL A 44 4.38 -6.40 4.36
CA VAL A 44 4.52 -4.94 4.33
C VAL A 44 3.17 -4.26 4.10
N ALA A 45 3.03 -3.02 4.55
CA ALA A 45 1.87 -2.18 4.22
C ALA A 45 2.20 -1.28 3.03
N ILE A 46 1.36 -1.33 1.98
CA ILE A 46 1.49 -0.50 0.78
C ILE A 46 0.34 0.49 0.71
N LYS A 47 0.66 1.78 0.69
CA LYS A 47 -0.31 2.86 0.48
C LYS A 47 -0.35 3.26 -1.00
N THR A 48 -1.42 2.90 -1.67
CA THR A 48 -1.70 3.27 -3.06
C THR A 48 -2.42 4.60 -3.10
N LEU A 49 -1.77 5.62 -3.67
CA LEU A 49 -2.38 6.93 -3.91
C LEU A 49 -3.21 6.88 -5.20
N LYS A 50 -4.43 7.44 -5.17
CA LYS A 50 -5.23 7.65 -6.40
C LYS A 50 -4.59 8.81 -7.17
N THR A 51 -3.75 8.51 -8.15
CA THR A 51 -3.17 9.56 -9.02
C THR A 51 -4.27 10.15 -9.89
N GLN A 52 -4.88 11.25 -9.44
CA GLN A 52 -5.35 12.28 -10.37
C GLN A 52 -4.09 13.06 -10.74
N GLU A 53 -3.65 12.97 -11.99
CA GLU A 53 -2.59 13.85 -12.50
C GLU A 53 -3.02 15.30 -12.32
N SER A 54 -2.56 15.99 -11.28
CA SER A 54 -2.25 17.42 -11.35
C SER A 54 -1.41 17.86 -10.17
N HIS A 55 -0.32 18.55 -10.51
CA HIS A 55 0.51 19.40 -9.66
C HIS A 55 1.52 18.74 -8.71
N ARG A 56 2.76 18.67 -9.24
CA ARG A 56 3.93 19.36 -8.65
C ARG A 56 3.48 20.37 -7.58
N HIS A 57 3.72 20.05 -6.31
CA HIS A 57 4.03 21.07 -5.32
C HIS A 57 5.19 20.59 -4.45
N VAL A 58 6.28 21.32 -4.60
CA VAL A 58 7.45 21.34 -3.75
C VAL A 58 6.99 21.60 -2.32
N GLY A 59 7.35 20.72 -1.39
CA GLY A 59 6.95 20.84 0.02
C GLY A 59 7.36 19.62 0.84
N SER A 60 8.65 19.60 1.21
CA SER A 60 9.17 19.09 2.49
C SER A 60 8.54 17.81 3.07
N GLY A 61 9.18 16.65 2.84
CA GLY A 61 9.09 15.53 3.80
C GLY A 61 8.19 14.34 3.45
N LEU A 62 7.63 14.25 2.24
CA LEU A 62 7.06 12.99 1.76
C LEU A 62 8.22 12.01 1.51
N ARG A 63 8.57 11.23 2.55
CA ARG A 63 9.54 10.14 2.44
C ARG A 63 9.12 9.28 1.24
N PRO A 64 10.01 9.00 0.27
CA PRO A 64 9.70 8.06 -0.80
C PRO A 64 9.26 6.78 -0.10
N HIS A 65 8.05 6.33 -0.46
CA HIS A 65 7.33 5.24 0.17
C HIS A 65 8.24 4.02 0.38
N PHE A 66 8.87 3.93 1.54
CA PHE A 66 9.51 2.70 1.98
C PHE A 66 8.39 1.82 2.54
N PRO A 67 8.24 0.57 2.04
CA PRO A 67 7.32 -0.37 2.64
C PRO A 67 7.67 -0.50 4.11
N VAL A 68 6.74 -0.08 4.98
CA VAL A 68 6.91 -0.25 6.42
C VAL A 68 6.62 -1.72 6.74
N PRO A 69 7.54 -2.43 7.43
CA PRO A 69 7.27 -3.77 7.91
C PRO A 69 6.03 -3.71 8.80
N LEU A 70 5.05 -4.56 8.53
CA LEU A 70 3.94 -4.75 9.46
C LEU A 70 4.52 -5.46 10.67
N LEU A 71 4.65 -4.74 11.79
CA LEU A 71 5.05 -5.35 13.05
C LEU A 71 4.11 -6.53 13.34
N PRO A 72 4.64 -7.68 13.77
CA PRO A 72 3.79 -8.78 14.17
C PRO A 72 2.83 -8.29 15.26
N PRO A 73 1.58 -8.82 15.31
CA PRO A 73 0.68 -8.52 16.41
C PRO A 73 1.41 -8.84 17.71
N VAL A 74 1.61 -7.83 18.55
CA VAL A 74 2.11 -7.96 19.91
C VAL A 74 1.17 -8.95 20.61
N HIS A 75 1.58 -10.20 20.68
CA HIS A 75 0.92 -11.18 21.51
C HIS A 75 1.06 -10.65 22.94
N GLY A 76 -0.06 -10.22 23.51
CA GLY A 76 -0.13 -9.85 24.91
C GLY A 76 0.35 -11.04 25.72
N THR A 77 1.56 -10.92 26.27
CA THR A 77 1.97 -11.72 27.40
C THR A 77 1.01 -11.38 28.54
N GLY A 78 0.23 -12.38 28.96
CA GLY A 78 -0.67 -12.28 30.10
C GLY A 78 0.02 -12.07 31.43
#